data_AF-A0AA36DQC0-F1
#
_entry.id   AF-A0AA36DQC0-F1
#
_cell.length_a   1.000
_cell.length_b   1.000
_cell.length_c   1.000
_cell.angle_alpha   90.00
_cell.angle_beta   90.00
_cell.angle_gamma   90.00
#
_symmetry.space_group_name_H-M   'P 1'
#
loop_
_entity.id
_entity.type
_entity.pdbx_description
1 polymer ?
#
loop_
_entity_poly.entity_id
_entity_poly.type
_entity_poly.pdbx_seq_one_letter_code
_entity_poly.pdbx_strand_id
1 'polypeptide(L)'
;MSGSYLVKNTAWSFSFLQGYADYISRLPNVQQHGTDNGALHAYLAELIAKPSDPKLPICFRIYNESSGFGDLFLFEACIREVLGNKTSFGSIKILPKGTAWARDPRMTNSKWSPDRDFMIHNWKTTSQGSYKRTPISLKADPADDWYNWYNPIVGHFDLELCKP
;
A
#
# COMPACT_ATOMS: atom_id res chain seq x y z
N MET A 1 0.88 2.76 0.03
CA MET A 1 1.94 1.79 -0.25
C MET A 1 3.19 2.54 -0.69
N SER A 2 4.20 2.51 0.15
CA SER A 2 5.56 3.00 -0.12
C SER A 2 6.34 2.11 -1.10
N GLY A 3 5.96 0.85 -1.29
CA GLY A 3 6.64 -0.05 -2.26
C GLY A 3 6.36 0.20 -3.74
N SER A 4 5.59 1.24 -4.10
CA SER A 4 5.14 1.46 -5.48
C SER A 4 4.88 2.93 -5.79
N TYR A 5 5.91 3.63 -6.25
CA TYR A 5 5.83 5.02 -6.72
C TYR A 5 6.87 5.31 -7.81
N LEU A 6 6.66 6.39 -8.56
CA LEU A 6 7.62 6.92 -9.53
C LEU A 6 8.06 8.30 -9.10
N VAL A 7 9.35 8.59 -9.25
CA VAL A 7 9.95 9.89 -8.90
C VAL A 7 10.69 10.43 -10.10
N LYS A 8 10.34 11.66 -10.50
CA LYS A 8 11.10 12.37 -11.53
C LYS A 8 12.41 12.88 -10.92
N ASN A 9 13.54 12.68 -11.60
CA ASN A 9 14.83 13.19 -11.13
C ASN A 9 14.84 14.73 -11.16
N THR A 10 14.59 15.37 -10.03
CA THR A 10 14.57 16.83 -9.84
C THR A 10 15.07 17.20 -8.45
N ALA A 11 15.54 18.43 -8.27
CA ALA A 11 15.93 18.94 -6.95
C ALA A 11 14.76 18.87 -5.94
N TRP A 12 13.54 19.16 -6.38
CA TRP A 12 12.33 19.04 -5.55
C TRP A 12 12.12 17.61 -5.05
N SER A 13 12.24 16.63 -5.95
CA SER A 13 12.08 15.22 -5.62
C SER A 13 13.15 14.70 -4.67
N PHE A 14 14.39 15.17 -4.83
CA PHE A 14 15.47 14.86 -3.89
C PHE A 14 15.14 15.38 -2.49
N SER A 15 14.74 16.65 -2.35
CA SER A 15 14.35 17.23 -1.06
C SER A 15 13.14 16.52 -0.43
N PHE A 16 12.15 16.15 -1.24
CA PHE A 16 11.00 15.36 -0.78
C PHE A 16 11.45 14.00 -0.22
N LEU A 17 12.30 13.27 -0.95
CA LEU A 17 12.78 11.95 -0.52
C LEU A 17 13.66 12.05 0.73
N GLN A 18 14.47 13.10 0.86
CA GLN A 18 15.26 13.34 2.07
C GLN A 18 14.35 13.56 3.29
N GLY A 19 13.35 14.44 3.19
CA GLY A 19 12.42 14.67 4.30
C GLY A 19 11.58 13.44 4.66
N TYR A 20 11.22 12.63 3.66
CA TYR A 20 10.59 11.33 3.90
C TYR A 20 11.52 10.35 4.63
N ALA A 21 12.80 10.28 4.24
CA ALA A 21 13.78 9.44 4.93
C ALA A 21 14.02 9.90 6.38
N ASP A 22 14.10 11.21 6.61
CA ASP A 22 14.31 11.80 7.94
C ASP A 22 13.10 11.56 8.88
N TYR A 23 11.93 11.25 8.32
CA TYR A 23 10.73 10.89 9.08
C TYR A 23 10.95 9.65 9.96
N ILE A 24 11.93 8.80 9.66
CA ILE A 24 12.25 7.62 10.48
C ILE A 24 12.49 7.99 11.97
N SER A 25 13.01 9.19 12.23
CA SER A 25 13.25 9.71 13.58
C SER A 25 12.00 10.12 14.35
N ARG A 26 10.85 10.20 13.66
CA ARG A 26 9.55 10.64 14.19
C ARG A 26 8.48 9.55 14.17
N LEU A 27 8.88 8.31 13.87
CA LEU A 27 7.98 7.17 13.94
C LEU A 27 7.49 6.96 15.38
N PRO A 28 6.21 6.62 15.59
CA PRO A 28 5.71 6.32 16.92
C PRO A 28 6.37 5.06 17.47
N ASN A 29 6.72 5.09 18.76
CA ASN A 29 7.28 3.95 19.47
C ASN A 29 6.15 2.97 19.88
N VAL A 30 5.61 2.26 18.88
CA VAL A 30 4.48 1.33 19.03
C VAL A 30 4.77 0.00 18.33
N GLN A 31 3.95 -1.02 18.61
CA GLN A 31 4.13 -2.37 18.06
C GLN A 31 4.00 -2.40 16.54
N GLN A 32 3.10 -1.60 15.96
CA GLN A 32 2.87 -1.59 14.51
C GLN A 32 2.73 -0.16 13.97
N HIS A 33 3.85 0.44 13.58
CA HIS A 33 3.89 1.75 12.95
C HIS A 33 4.03 1.71 11.41
N GLY A 34 4.08 0.51 10.79
CA GLY A 34 4.11 0.35 9.34
C GLY A 34 5.36 0.88 8.64
N THR A 35 6.46 1.07 9.38
CA THR A 35 7.77 1.51 8.86
C THR A 35 7.65 2.70 7.90
N ASP A 36 8.14 2.52 6.69
CA ASP A 36 8.12 3.43 5.56
C ASP A 36 6.68 3.74 5.08
N ASN A 37 5.76 2.76 5.03
CA ASN A 37 4.40 3.04 4.58
C ASN A 37 3.63 3.95 5.56
N GLY A 38 3.80 3.73 6.87
CA GLY A 38 3.25 4.61 7.90
C GLY A 38 3.87 6.01 7.84
N ALA A 39 5.21 6.09 7.77
CA ALA A 39 5.93 7.35 7.58
C ALA A 39 5.46 8.12 6.34
N LEU A 40 5.23 7.44 5.21
CA LEU A 40 4.81 8.10 3.96
C LEU A 40 3.44 8.76 4.12
N HIS A 41 2.48 8.07 4.74
CA HIS A 41 1.16 8.65 4.99
C HIS A 41 1.24 9.84 5.94
N ALA A 42 2.00 9.72 7.03
CA ALA A 42 2.21 10.78 8.00
C ALA A 42 2.89 12.01 7.36
N TYR A 43 4.00 11.80 6.64
CA TYR A 43 4.76 12.84 5.97
C TYR A 43 3.95 13.55 4.89
N LEU A 44 3.19 12.80 4.07
CA LEU A 44 2.27 13.40 3.11
C LEU A 44 1.24 14.27 3.82
N ALA A 45 0.62 13.78 4.90
CA ALA A 45 -0.39 14.54 5.62
C ALA A 45 0.17 15.88 6.14
N GLU A 46 1.37 15.89 6.73
CA GLU A 46 2.02 17.11 7.19
C GLU A 46 2.37 18.09 6.06
N LEU A 47 2.75 17.57 4.89
CA LEU A 47 3.13 18.39 3.73
C LEU A 47 1.94 19.00 2.99
N ILE A 48 0.84 18.25 2.84
CA ILE A 48 -0.25 18.62 1.92
C ILE A 48 -1.64 18.75 2.55
N ALA A 49 -1.86 18.25 3.78
CA ALA A 49 -3.14 18.48 4.46
C ALA A 49 -3.23 19.93 4.98
N LYS A 50 -4.47 20.40 5.17
CA LYS A 50 -4.69 21.69 5.82
C LYS A 50 -4.40 21.53 7.32
N PRO A 51 -3.51 22.35 7.93
CA PRO A 51 -3.20 22.23 9.35
C PRO A 51 -4.42 22.39 10.27
N SER A 52 -5.45 23.09 9.81
CA SER A 52 -6.71 23.31 10.52
C SER A 52 -7.73 22.17 10.37
N ASP A 53 -7.40 21.06 9.68
CA ASP A 53 -8.33 19.95 9.53
C ASP A 53 -8.51 19.21 10.88
N PRO A 54 -9.74 19.19 11.45
CA PRO A 54 -9.97 18.60 12.77
C PRO A 54 -9.79 17.07 12.78
N LYS A 55 -9.79 16.40 11.62
CA LYS A 55 -9.56 14.96 11.53
C LYS A 55 -8.08 14.61 11.64
N LEU A 56 -7.17 15.53 11.31
CA LEU A 56 -5.73 15.25 11.28
C LEU A 56 -5.17 14.82 12.66
N PRO A 57 -5.48 15.52 13.78
CA PRO A 57 -5.07 15.06 15.12
C PRO A 57 -5.66 13.69 15.49
N ILE A 58 -6.87 13.37 15.00
CA ILE A 58 -7.50 12.07 15.24
C ILE A 58 -6.71 10.96 14.53
N CYS A 59 -6.32 11.18 13.27
CA CYS A 59 -5.50 10.22 12.53
C CYS A 59 -4.15 9.99 13.24
N PHE A 60 -3.47 11.04 13.67
CA PHE A 60 -2.21 10.90 14.39
C PHE A 60 -2.35 10.22 15.75
N ARG A 61 -3.48 10.40 16.45
CA ARG A 61 -3.75 9.62 17.67
C ARG A 61 -3.82 8.12 17.37
N ILE A 62 -4.58 7.73 16.34
CA ILE A 62 -4.66 6.32 15.90
C ILE A 62 -3.25 5.78 15.58
N TYR A 63 -2.42 6.58 14.92
CA TYR A 63 -1.06 6.17 14.58
C TYR A 63 -0.16 5.96 15.81
N ASN A 64 -0.24 6.90 16.76
CA ASN A 64 0.55 6.88 18.00
C ASN A 64 0.11 5.82 19.01
N GLU A 65 -1.07 5.22 18.81
CA GLU A 65 -1.63 4.15 19.65
C GLU A 65 -1.70 2.81 18.90
N SER A 66 -1.16 2.73 17.68
CA SER A 66 -1.33 1.59 16.77
C SER A 66 -0.70 0.30 17.31
N SER A 67 -1.55 -0.71 17.57
CA SER A 67 -1.16 -1.99 18.14
C SER A 67 -1.00 -3.09 17.10
N GLY A 68 -1.62 -2.94 15.93
CA GLY A 68 -1.61 -3.96 14.88
C GLY A 68 -1.97 -3.41 13.50
N PHE A 69 -2.02 -4.30 12.51
CA PHE A 69 -2.31 -3.90 11.13
C PHE A 69 -3.70 -3.26 10.96
N GLY A 70 -4.67 -3.63 11.80
CA GLY A 70 -6.00 -3.00 11.79
C GLY A 70 -5.94 -1.49 12.10
N ASP A 71 -5.24 -1.12 13.18
CA ASP A 71 -5.05 0.28 13.58
C ASP A 71 -4.22 1.04 12.54
N LEU A 72 -3.16 0.42 12.02
CA LEU A 72 -2.34 1.00 10.96
C LEU A 72 -3.17 1.28 9.69
N PHE A 73 -3.98 0.32 9.24
CA PHE A 73 -4.86 0.53 8.07
C PHE A 73 -5.95 1.57 8.34
N LEU A 74 -6.45 1.65 9.57
CA LEU A 74 -7.37 2.71 9.98
C LEU A 74 -6.69 4.08 9.92
N PHE A 75 -5.44 4.20 10.38
CA PHE A 75 -4.64 5.41 10.23
C PHE A 75 -4.45 5.78 8.76
N GLU A 76 -4.02 4.84 7.91
CA GLU A 76 -3.84 5.08 6.47
C GLU A 76 -5.14 5.56 5.82
N ALA A 77 -6.28 4.92 6.13
CA ALA A 77 -7.59 5.32 5.64
C ALA A 77 -8.00 6.72 6.15
N CYS A 78 -7.73 7.03 7.42
CA CYS A 78 -7.98 8.33 8.02
C CYS A 78 -7.20 9.45 7.30
N ILE A 79 -5.91 9.23 7.01
CA ILE A 79 -5.11 10.18 6.22
C ILE A 79 -5.71 10.36 4.82
N ARG A 80 -6.12 9.28 4.16
CA ARG A 80 -6.74 9.41 2.82
C ARG A 80 -8.05 10.21 2.86
N GLU A 81 -8.83 10.07 3.93
CA GLU A 81 -10.04 10.86 4.16
C GLU A 81 -9.72 12.35 4.37
N VAL A 82 -8.65 12.68 5.10
CA VAL A 82 -8.16 14.07 5.26
C VAL A 82 -7.74 14.68 3.92
N LEU A 83 -7.01 13.91 3.09
CA LEU A 83 -6.58 14.38 1.77
C LEU A 83 -7.73 14.47 0.75
N GLY A 84 -8.80 13.73 0.98
CA GLY A 84 -9.99 13.67 0.13
C GLY A 84 -9.73 13.06 -1.25
N ASN A 85 -10.64 13.33 -2.18
CA ASN A 85 -10.60 12.78 -3.55
C ASN A 85 -9.66 13.52 -4.50
N LYS A 86 -8.94 14.54 -4.02
CA LYS A 86 -7.99 15.28 -4.85
C LYS A 86 -6.80 14.38 -5.19
N THR A 87 -6.41 14.35 -6.46
CA THR A 87 -5.31 13.49 -6.93
C THR A 87 -4.01 14.24 -7.16
N SER A 88 -4.03 15.59 -7.17
CA SER A 88 -2.87 16.42 -7.48
C SER A 88 -2.62 17.47 -6.39
N PHE A 89 -1.39 17.52 -5.89
CA PHE A 89 -0.93 18.41 -4.83
C PHE A 89 0.43 19.00 -5.23
N GLY A 90 0.41 19.95 -6.18
CA GLY A 90 1.65 20.47 -6.77
C GLY A 90 2.43 19.36 -7.47
N SER A 91 3.66 19.12 -7.03
CA SER A 91 4.55 18.09 -7.57
C SER A 91 4.17 16.65 -7.18
N ILE A 92 3.19 16.46 -6.29
CA ILE A 92 2.74 15.15 -5.83
C ILE A 92 1.44 14.76 -6.57
N LYS A 93 1.41 13.55 -7.12
CA LYS A 93 0.20 12.94 -7.67
C LYS A 93 -0.10 11.63 -6.94
N ILE A 94 -1.30 11.54 -6.35
CA ILE A 94 -1.78 10.35 -5.65
C ILE A 94 -2.94 9.77 -6.45
N LEU A 95 -2.80 8.54 -6.94
CA LEU A 95 -3.85 7.88 -7.71
C LEU A 95 -4.98 7.37 -6.79
N PRO A 96 -6.23 7.35 -7.28
CA PRO A 96 -7.34 6.68 -6.60
C PRO A 96 -7.04 5.19 -6.33
N LYS A 97 -7.59 4.64 -5.24
CA LYS A 97 -7.46 3.20 -4.94
C LYS A 97 -8.00 2.36 -6.12
N GLY A 98 -7.29 1.30 -6.48
CA GLY A 98 -7.68 0.39 -7.57
C GLY A 98 -7.49 0.93 -8.99
N THR A 99 -6.85 2.10 -9.15
CA THR A 99 -6.54 2.70 -10.47
C THR A 99 -5.04 2.83 -10.75
N ALA A 100 -4.21 2.43 -9.78
CA ALA A 100 -2.75 2.40 -9.91
C ALA A 100 -2.29 1.07 -10.53
N TRP A 101 -0.98 0.95 -10.80
CA TRP A 101 -0.40 -0.20 -11.50
C TRP A 101 -0.13 -1.43 -10.62
N ALA A 102 -0.17 -1.29 -9.30
CA ALA A 102 0.08 -2.37 -8.35
C ALA A 102 -1.11 -2.56 -7.40
N ARG A 103 -1.48 -3.83 -7.15
CA ARG A 103 -2.53 -4.17 -6.18
C ARG A 103 -2.21 -5.41 -5.36
N ASP A 104 -2.92 -5.55 -4.24
CA ASP A 104 -2.89 -6.72 -3.37
C ASP A 104 -3.51 -7.96 -4.01
N PRO A 105 -2.89 -9.15 -3.85
CA PRO A 105 -3.41 -10.40 -4.40
C PRO A 105 -4.73 -10.79 -3.74
N ARG A 106 -4.84 -10.59 -2.42
CA ARG A 106 -6.01 -10.98 -1.63
C ARG A 106 -7.30 -10.36 -2.18
N MET A 107 -7.28 -9.13 -2.68
CA MET A 107 -8.48 -8.43 -3.15
C MET A 107 -9.32 -9.23 -4.15
N THR A 108 -8.70 -10.08 -4.97
CA THR A 108 -9.39 -10.91 -5.98
C THR A 108 -8.93 -12.35 -5.96
N ASN A 109 -8.39 -12.84 -4.83
CA ASN A 109 -7.73 -14.15 -4.74
C ASN A 109 -6.76 -14.39 -5.91
N SER A 110 -5.93 -13.39 -6.19
CA SER A 110 -4.90 -13.40 -7.24
C SER A 110 -5.40 -13.51 -8.68
N LYS A 111 -6.71 -13.44 -8.93
CA LYS A 111 -7.22 -13.42 -10.31
C LYS A 111 -6.79 -12.16 -11.04
N TRP A 112 -6.19 -12.33 -12.20
CA TRP A 112 -5.69 -11.26 -13.07
C TRP A 112 -6.81 -10.61 -13.90
N SER A 113 -6.75 -9.29 -14.06
CA SER A 113 -7.58 -8.49 -14.97
C SER A 113 -6.72 -7.94 -16.10
N PRO A 114 -6.93 -8.38 -17.36
CA PRO A 114 -6.14 -7.87 -18.50
C PRO A 114 -6.34 -6.36 -18.74
N ASP A 115 -7.48 -5.80 -18.30
CA ASP A 115 -7.82 -4.40 -18.51
C ASP A 115 -7.27 -3.45 -17.43
N ARG A 116 -6.87 -3.99 -16.26
CA ARG A 116 -6.54 -3.18 -15.08
C ARG A 116 -5.19 -3.51 -14.45
N ASP A 117 -4.76 -4.76 -14.54
CA ASP A 117 -3.58 -5.21 -13.82
C ASP A 117 -2.32 -5.01 -14.66
N PHE A 118 -1.32 -4.39 -14.03
CA PHE A 118 0.05 -4.35 -14.53
C PHE A 118 0.98 -5.20 -13.66
N MET A 119 0.78 -5.18 -12.33
CA MET A 119 1.46 -6.09 -11.41
C MET A 119 0.60 -6.41 -10.19
N ILE A 120 0.75 -7.63 -9.68
CA ILE A 120 0.26 -8.04 -8.35
C ILE A 120 1.46 -8.02 -7.41
N HIS A 121 1.35 -7.26 -6.32
CA HIS A 121 2.46 -7.10 -5.39
C HIS A 121 2.51 -8.25 -4.35
N ASN A 122 3.66 -8.43 -3.70
CA ASN A 122 3.84 -9.31 -2.53
C ASN A 122 3.54 -10.81 -2.75
N TRP A 123 3.76 -11.34 -3.96
CA TRP A 123 3.76 -12.79 -4.23
C TRP A 123 5.03 -13.46 -3.69
N LYS A 124 5.05 -13.74 -2.39
CA LYS A 124 6.11 -14.51 -1.74
C LYS A 124 5.76 -15.99 -1.73
N THR A 125 6.67 -16.88 -2.10
CA THR A 125 6.43 -18.34 -2.09
C THR A 125 5.95 -18.84 -0.73
N THR A 126 6.44 -18.26 0.37
CA THR A 126 6.03 -18.58 1.75
C THR A 126 4.58 -18.26 2.08
N SER A 127 3.93 -17.42 1.28
CA SER A 127 2.55 -16.96 1.43
C SER A 127 1.61 -17.55 0.37
N GLN A 128 2.11 -18.51 -0.43
CA GLN A 128 1.32 -19.17 -1.46
C GLN A 128 0.39 -20.20 -0.83
N GLY A 129 -0.91 -19.97 -0.93
CA GLY A 129 -1.94 -20.90 -0.53
C GLY A 129 -2.16 -22.01 -1.56
N SER A 130 -2.53 -23.19 -1.09
CA SER A 130 -3.06 -24.26 -1.93
C SER A 130 -4.59 -24.14 -2.02
N TYR A 131 -5.16 -24.47 -3.17
CA TYR A 131 -6.61 -24.53 -3.36
C TYR A 131 -7.07 -25.99 -3.35
N LYS A 132 -8.21 -26.25 -2.71
CA LYS A 132 -8.84 -27.59 -2.70
C LYS A 132 -9.71 -27.83 -3.94
N ARG A 133 -10.21 -26.77 -4.57
CA ARG A 133 -11.11 -26.80 -5.73
C ARG A 133 -10.88 -25.60 -6.64
N THR A 134 -11.11 -25.79 -7.93
CA THR A 134 -11.17 -24.75 -8.95
C THR A 134 -12.61 -24.65 -9.49
N PRO A 135 -13.12 -23.46 -9.85
CA PRO A 135 -12.45 -22.16 -9.76
C PRO A 135 -12.39 -21.61 -8.33
N ILE A 136 -11.31 -20.89 -7.98
CA ILE A 136 -11.20 -20.18 -6.71
C ILE A 136 -12.23 -19.04 -6.69
N SER A 137 -12.88 -18.79 -5.55
CA SER A 137 -13.81 -17.66 -5.36
C SER A 137 -13.11 -16.33 -5.68
N LEU A 138 -13.84 -15.34 -6.19
CA LEU A 138 -13.31 -13.97 -6.29
C LEU A 138 -13.17 -13.30 -4.92
N LYS A 139 -14.04 -13.67 -3.97
CA LYS A 139 -14.06 -13.11 -2.62
C LYS A 139 -13.02 -13.84 -1.77
N ALA A 140 -12.09 -13.08 -1.19
CA ALA A 140 -11.14 -13.59 -0.20
C ALA A 140 -11.86 -14.15 1.02
N ASP A 141 -11.29 -15.20 1.63
CA ASP A 141 -11.74 -15.63 2.94
C ASP A 141 -11.42 -14.51 3.96
N PRO A 142 -12.37 -14.10 4.81
CA PRO A 142 -12.08 -13.18 5.90
C PRO A 142 -10.94 -13.66 6.82
N ALA A 143 -10.77 -14.98 6.95
CA ALA A 143 -9.72 -15.60 7.76
C ALA A 143 -8.33 -15.62 7.09
N ASP A 144 -8.23 -15.38 5.78
CA ASP A 144 -6.94 -15.31 5.10
C ASP A 144 -6.15 -14.07 5.52
N ASP A 145 -4.83 -14.21 5.61
CA ASP A 145 -3.94 -13.07 5.79
C ASP A 145 -3.89 -12.19 4.53
N TRP A 146 -3.59 -10.90 4.72
CA TRP A 146 -3.60 -9.91 3.63
C TRP A 146 -2.60 -10.23 2.50
N TYR A 147 -1.52 -10.92 2.84
CA TYR A 147 -0.44 -11.31 1.92
C TYR A 147 -0.65 -12.69 1.29
N ASN A 148 -1.70 -13.43 1.68
CA ASN A 148 -1.98 -14.73 1.09
C ASN A 148 -2.36 -14.57 -0.38
N TRP A 149 -1.84 -15.46 -1.21
CA TRP A 149 -2.11 -15.46 -2.64
C TRP A 149 -2.24 -16.89 -3.16
N TYR A 150 -2.92 -17.04 -4.29
CA TYR A 150 -3.10 -18.31 -4.97
C TYR A 150 -2.45 -18.22 -6.34
N ASN A 151 -1.81 -19.30 -6.80
CA ASN A 151 -1.28 -19.33 -8.15
C ASN A 151 -2.43 -19.21 -9.17
N PRO A 152 -2.52 -18.12 -9.95
CA PRO A 152 -3.58 -17.98 -10.95
C PRO A 152 -3.26 -18.73 -12.24
N ILE A 153 -2.05 -19.27 -12.37
CA ILE A 153 -1.57 -19.98 -13.55
C ILE A 153 -1.81 -21.47 -13.38
N VAL A 154 -2.33 -22.09 -14.43
CA VAL A 154 -2.43 -23.55 -14.54
C VAL A 154 -1.10 -24.08 -15.08
N GLY A 155 -0.47 -24.99 -14.35
CA GLY A 155 0.79 -25.62 -14.76
C GLY A 155 2.03 -25.12 -13.99
N HIS A 156 3.18 -25.68 -14.34
CA HIS A 156 4.49 -25.32 -13.78
C HIS A 156 5.02 -24.05 -14.45
N PHE A 157 5.68 -23.17 -13.69
CA PHE A 157 6.42 -22.04 -14.28
C PHE A 157 7.71 -22.57 -14.90
N ASP A 158 7.79 -22.60 -16.24
CA ASP A 158 9.04 -22.91 -16.92
C ASP A 158 9.95 -21.68 -16.92
N LEU A 159 10.75 -21.54 -15.86
CA LEU A 159 11.66 -20.41 -15.68
C LEU A 159 12.74 -20.34 -16.76
N GLU A 160 13.00 -21.42 -17.50
CA GLU A 160 13.92 -21.41 -18.64
C GLU A 160 13.40 -20.57 -19.81
N LEU A 161 12.09 -20.33 -19.88
CA LEU A 161 11.47 -19.44 -20.86
C LEU A 161 11.55 -17.97 -20.44
N CYS A 162 11.88 -17.66 -19.18
CA CYS A 162 12.04 -16.30 -18.67
C CYS A 162 13.47 -15.77 -18.88
N LYS A 163 14.04 -15.99 -20.07
CA LYS A 163 15.34 -15.44 -20.45
C LYS A 163 15.15 -14.08 -21.14
N PRO A 164 16.00 -13.08 -20.82
CA PRO A 164 15.92 -11.74 -21.43
C PRO A 164 16.16 -11.75 -22.94
#